data_AF-A0A382U734-F1
#
_entry.id   AF-A0A382U734-F1
#
_cell.length_a   1.000
_cell.length_b   1.000
_cell.length_c   1.000
_cell.angle_alpha   90.00
_cell.angle_beta   90.00
_cell.angle_gamma   90.00
#
_symmetry.space_group_name_H-M   'P 1'
#
loop_
_entity.id
_entity.type
_entity.pdbx_description
1 polymer ?
#
loop_
_entity_poly.entity_id
_entity_poly.type
_entity_poly.pdbx_seq_one_letter_code
_entity_poly.pdbx_strand_id
1 'polypeptide(L)'
;VSIGLILFEVDVNFQFTLPKVTNQINNEQEIHYLNCIEARDKIIHEQTFSTIDNPDVQREVLITLKEKAIVECREKFPQIYSETHQSFNFNLIDLKYRY
;
A
#
# COMPACT_ATOMS: atom_id res chain seq x y z
N VAL A 1 -44.93 35.31 -5.80
CA VAL A 1 -43.46 35.16 -5.65
C VAL A 1 -43.22 34.38 -4.38
N SER A 2 -42.91 33.08 -4.50
CA SER A 2 -42.65 32.24 -3.34
C SER A 2 -41.18 32.43 -2.94
N ILE A 3 -40.94 33.07 -1.80
CA ILE A 3 -39.61 33.21 -1.22
C ILE A 3 -39.37 31.95 -0.38
N GLY A 4 -38.60 31.00 -0.91
CA GLY A 4 -38.14 29.84 -0.16
C GLY A 4 -37.01 30.24 0.77
N LEU A 5 -37.18 30.01 2.08
CA LEU A 5 -36.18 30.30 3.09
C LEU A 5 -35.37 29.02 3.32
N ILE A 6 -34.12 29.00 2.85
CA ILE A 6 -33.20 27.86 3.06
C ILE A 6 -32.50 28.08 4.41
N LEU A 7 -32.67 27.13 5.32
CA LEU A 7 -32.04 27.16 6.64
C LEU A 7 -30.81 26.24 6.65
N PHE A 8 -29.74 26.72 7.29
CA PHE A 8 -28.52 25.94 7.51
C PHE A 8 -28.27 25.81 9.01
N GLU A 9 -27.87 24.61 9.43
CA GLU A 9 -27.22 24.39 10.70
C GLU A 9 -25.73 24.66 10.53
N VAL A 10 -25.19 25.49 11.42
CA VAL A 10 -23.80 25.96 11.39
C VAL A 10 -23.06 25.23 12.49
N ASP A 11 -22.24 24.26 12.12
CA ASP A 11 -21.34 23.57 13.04
C ASP A 11 -19.96 24.20 12.96
N VAL A 12 -19.39 24.61 14.10
CA VAL A 12 -18.02 25.10 14.13
C VAL A 12 -17.08 23.90 14.18
N ASN A 13 -16.40 23.63 13.06
CA ASN A 13 -15.43 22.55 12.92
C ASN A 13 -14.05 23.14 12.61
N PHE A 14 -13.22 23.25 13.64
CA PHE A 14 -11.85 23.73 13.49
C PHE A 14 -10.96 22.59 12.98
N GLN A 15 -10.83 22.51 11.66
CA GLN A 15 -9.91 21.57 11.02
C GLN A 15 -8.74 22.35 10.43
N PHE A 16 -7.55 22.13 10.98
CA PHE A 16 -6.32 22.77 10.53
C PHE A 16 -5.28 21.70 10.23
N THR A 17 -4.76 21.69 9.00
CA THR A 17 -3.66 20.82 8.60
C THR A 17 -2.56 21.64 7.94
N LEU A 18 -1.35 21.49 8.49
CA LEU A 18 -0.14 22.13 7.95
C LEU A 18 0.34 21.36 6.71
N PRO A 19 0.92 22.05 5.72
CA PRO A 19 1.52 21.39 4.59
C PRO A 19 2.71 20.55 5.05
N LYS A 20 2.73 19.29 4.64
CA LYS A 20 3.78 18.33 4.97
C LYS A 20 4.10 17.49 3.74
N VAL A 21 5.39 17.23 3.55
CA VAL A 21 5.86 16.23 2.60
C VAL A 21 6.05 14.93 3.37
N THR A 22 5.39 13.87 2.93
CA THR A 22 5.61 12.53 3.46
C THR A 22 6.16 11.64 2.36
N ASN A 23 7.25 10.95 2.67
CA ASN A 23 7.78 9.92 1.78
C ASN A 23 7.00 8.65 2.05
N GLN A 24 6.23 8.20 1.06
CA GLN A 24 5.50 6.94 1.11
C GLN A 24 6.17 5.96 0.16
N ILE A 25 6.19 4.68 0.54
CA ILE A 25 6.63 3.64 -0.39
C ILE A 25 5.65 3.63 -1.56
N ASN A 26 6.17 3.57 -2.77
CA ASN A 26 5.34 3.46 -3.96
C ASN A 26 4.62 2.09 -3.93
N ASN A 27 3.32 2.11 -3.66
CA ASN A 27 2.51 0.91 -3.51
C ASN A 27 2.44 0.08 -4.79
N GLU A 28 2.47 0.70 -5.98
CA GLU A 28 2.44 -0.04 -7.25
C GLU A 28 3.70 -0.89 -7.42
N GLN A 29 4.85 -0.31 -7.09
CA GLN A 29 6.14 -0.99 -7.13
C GLN A 29 6.19 -2.16 -6.13
N GLU A 30 5.67 -1.96 -4.92
CA GLU A 30 5.64 -3.01 -3.90
C GLU A 30 4.69 -4.15 -4.31
N ILE A 31 3.57 -3.87 -4.99
CA ILE A 31 2.69 -4.90 -5.56
C ILE A 31 3.45 -5.75 -6.59
N HIS A 32 4.23 -5.12 -7.48
CA HIS A 32 5.03 -5.86 -8.46
C HIS A 32 6.09 -6.75 -7.81
N TYR A 33 6.74 -6.25 -6.75
CA TYR A 33 7.67 -7.03 -5.94
C TYR A 33 6.99 -8.26 -5.30
N LEU A 34 5.81 -8.07 -4.69
CA LEU A 34 5.05 -9.16 -4.06
C LEU A 34 4.61 -10.22 -5.07
N ASN A 35 4.10 -9.80 -6.23
CA ASN A 35 3.70 -10.71 -7.31
C ASN A 35 4.90 -11.51 -7.85
N CYS A 36 6.09 -10.90 -7.89
CA CYS A 36 7.32 -11.59 -8.27
C CYS A 36 7.66 -12.71 -7.28
N ILE A 37 7.58 -12.43 -5.97
CA ILE A 37 7.84 -13.42 -4.93
C ILE A 37 6.85 -14.57 -5.03
N GLU A 38 5.56 -14.28 -5.16
CA GLU A 38 4.52 -15.30 -5.23
C GLU A 38 4.71 -16.23 -6.45
N ALA A 39 5.04 -15.66 -7.61
CA ALA A 39 5.32 -16.44 -8.80
C ALA A 39 6.56 -17.33 -8.64
N ARG A 40 7.63 -16.81 -8.03
CA ARG A 40 8.86 -17.58 -7.75
C ARG A 40 8.62 -18.66 -6.72
N ASP A 41 7.85 -18.37 -5.69
CA ASP A 41 7.52 -19.30 -4.63
C ASP A 41 6.80 -20.54 -5.17
N LYS A 42 5.84 -20.35 -6.06
CA LYS A 42 5.14 -21.45 -6.73
C LYS A 42 6.11 -22.34 -7.52
N ILE A 43 7.01 -21.74 -8.31
CA ILE A 43 8.00 -22.48 -9.09
C ILE A 43 8.95 -23.26 -8.17
N ILE A 44 9.43 -22.62 -7.09
CA ILE A 44 10.35 -23.23 -6.14
C ILE A 44 9.70 -24.44 -5.46
N HIS A 45 8.44 -24.33 -5.01
CA HIS A 45 7.73 -25.46 -4.42
C HIS A 45 7.54 -26.59 -5.42
N GLU A 46 7.10 -26.30 -6.65
CA GLU A 46 6.94 -27.30 -7.70
C GLU A 46 8.25 -28.04 -8.01
N GLN A 47 9.36 -27.30 -8.15
CA GLN A 47 10.69 -27.88 -8.38
C GLN A 47 11.18 -28.71 -7.18
N THR A 48 11.00 -28.21 -5.96
CA THR A 48 11.52 -28.88 -4.77
C THR A 48 10.78 -30.19 -4.50
N PHE A 49 9.45 -30.18 -4.58
CA PHE A 49 8.65 -31.38 -4.32
C PHE A 49 8.68 -32.40 -5.47
N SER A 50 9.00 -31.98 -6.70
CA SER A 50 9.17 -32.92 -7.82
C SER A 50 10.55 -33.59 -7.86
N THR A 51 11.56 -32.99 -7.20
CA THR A 51 12.96 -33.42 -7.35
C THR A 51 13.53 -34.06 -6.08
N ILE A 52 13.01 -33.71 -4.90
CA ILE A 52 13.57 -34.13 -3.61
C ILE A 52 12.48 -34.87 -2.84
N ASP A 53 12.76 -36.11 -2.41
CA ASP A 53 11.81 -36.91 -1.62
C ASP A 53 12.01 -36.79 -0.09
N ASN A 54 13.19 -36.30 0.34
CA ASN A 54 13.49 -36.14 1.77
C ASN A 54 12.93 -34.81 2.30
N PRO A 55 12.02 -34.83 3.29
CA PRO A 55 11.36 -33.62 3.80
C PRO A 55 12.31 -32.64 4.51
N ASP A 56 13.36 -33.13 5.17
CA ASP A 56 14.34 -32.27 5.85
C ASP A 56 15.18 -31.51 4.81
N VAL A 57 15.57 -32.18 3.73
CA VAL A 57 16.31 -31.56 2.62
C VAL A 57 15.42 -30.62 1.82
N GLN A 58 14.15 -30.97 1.58
CA GLN A 58 13.17 -30.10 0.96
C GLN A 58 13.07 -28.76 1.71
N ARG A 59 13.01 -28.79 3.05
CA ARG A 59 12.90 -27.59 3.87
C ARG A 59 14.11 -26.65 3.71
N GLU A 60 15.33 -27.18 3.79
CA GLU A 60 16.56 -26.40 3.62
C GLU A 60 16.66 -25.77 2.23
N VAL A 61 16.32 -26.54 1.19
CA VAL A 61 16.30 -26.07 -0.20
C VAL A 61 15.23 -25.00 -0.39
N LEU A 62 14.03 -25.19 0.17
CA LEU A 62 12.96 -24.21 0.13
C LEU A 62 13.37 -22.88 0.75
N ILE A 63 13.99 -22.92 1.94
CA ILE A 63 14.46 -21.70 2.63
C ILE A 63 15.49 -20.97 1.76
N THR A 64 16.51 -21.70 1.31
CA THR A 64 17.61 -21.12 0.50
C THR A 64 17.10 -20.49 -0.80
N LEU A 65 16.21 -21.19 -1.51
CA LEU A 65 15.66 -20.70 -2.77
C LEU A 65 14.69 -19.53 -2.57
N LYS A 66 13.92 -19.53 -1.49
CA LYS A 66 13.04 -18.39 -1.11
C LYS A 66 13.85 -17.15 -0.80
N GLU A 67 14.91 -17.26 0.00
CA GLU A 67 15.81 -16.13 0.31
C GLU A 67 16.43 -15.56 -0.97
N LYS A 68 16.89 -16.42 -1.87
CA LYS A 68 17.41 -16.01 -3.17
C LYS A 68 16.34 -15.31 -4.02
N ALA A 69 15.12 -15.83 -4.06
CA ALA A 69 14.02 -15.20 -4.80
C ALA A 69 13.64 -13.83 -4.25
N ILE A 70 13.69 -13.63 -2.93
CA ILE A 70 13.45 -12.32 -2.30
C ILE A 70 14.49 -11.30 -2.80
N VAL A 71 15.77 -11.67 -2.79
CA VAL A 71 16.86 -10.80 -3.27
C VAL A 71 16.69 -10.48 -4.75
N GLU A 72 16.50 -11.50 -5.60
CA GLU A 72 16.31 -11.33 -7.05
C GLU A 72 15.08 -10.45 -7.37
N CYS A 73 13.96 -10.66 -6.67
CA CYS A 73 12.76 -9.84 -6.86
C CYS A 73 12.96 -8.40 -6.39
N ARG A 74 13.74 -8.17 -5.32
CA ARG A 74 14.05 -6.81 -4.86
C ARG A 74 15.02 -6.07 -5.77
N GLU A 75 15.97 -6.78 -6.39
CA GLU A 75 16.84 -6.21 -7.43
C GLU A 75 16.04 -5.78 -8.67
N LYS A 76 15.05 -6.59 -9.07
CA LYS A 76 14.19 -6.30 -10.22
C LYS A 76 13.15 -5.22 -9.94
N PHE A 77 12.61 -5.19 -8.72
CA PHE A 77 11.61 -4.22 -8.26
C PHE A 77 12.15 -3.48 -7.04
N PRO A 78 13.06 -2.50 -7.24
CA PRO A 78 13.69 -1.78 -6.16
C PRO A 78 12.66 -0.97 -5.37
N GLN A 79 12.92 -0.76 -4.08
CA GLN A 79 12.07 0.06 -3.25
C GLN A 79 12.18 1.54 -3.67
N ILE A 80 11.07 2.10 -4.14
CA ILE A 80 10.99 3.51 -4.54
C ILE A 80 10.05 4.23 -3.58
N TYR A 81 10.44 5.45 -3.21
CA TYR A 81 9.61 6.35 -2.43
C TYR A 81 8.97 7.38 -3.34
N SER A 82 7.66 7.57 -3.21
CA SER A 82 6.92 8.68 -3.79
C SER A 82 6.67 9.74 -2.73
N GLU A 83 6.91 11.00 -3.09
CA GLU A 83 6.57 12.14 -2.24
C GLU A 83 5.08 12.44 -2.35
N THR A 84 4.36 12.34 -1.23
CA THR A 84 2.97 12.77 -1.13
C THR A 84 2.96 14.15 -0.48
N HIS A 85 2.48 15.14 -1.23
CA HIS A 85 2.32 16.50 -0.73
C HIS A 85 0.93 16.65 -0.10
N GLN A 86 0.88 16.81 1.21
CA GLN A 86 -0.32 17.28 1.88
C GLN A 86 -0.37 18.80 1.77
N SER A 87 -1.41 19.32 1.12
CA SER A 87 -1.67 20.77 1.04
C SER A 87 -2.16 21.32 2.37
N PHE A 88 -1.98 22.62 2.57
CA PHE A 88 -2.63 23.36 3.65
C PHE A 88 -4.15 23.25 3.51
N ASN A 89 -4.84 22.80 4.55
CA ASN A 89 -6.29 22.85 4.63
C ASN A 89 -6.72 23.51 5.95
N PHE A 90 -7.60 24.49 5.84
CA PHE A 90 -8.22 25.20 6.94
C PHE A 90 -9.74 25.20 6.75
N ASN A 91 -10.43 24.57 7.68
CA ASN A 91 -11.87 24.63 7.81
C ASN A 91 -12.22 25.20 9.20
N LEU A 92 -13.23 26.06 9.23
CA LEU A 92 -13.72 26.72 10.45
C LEU A 92 -15.20 26.39 10.70
N ILE A 93 -15.97 26.19 9.63
CA ILE A 93 -17.42 26.12 9.68
C ILE A 93 -17.90 25.06 8.68
N ASP A 94 -18.63 24.08 9.18
CA ASP A 94 -19.41 23.14 8.37
C ASP A 94 -20.87 23.63 8.32
N LEU A 95 -21.43 23.67 7.10
CA LEU A 95 -22.83 24.02 6.88
C LEU A 95 -23.61 22.75 6.53
N LYS A 96 -24.61 22.41 7.33
CA LYS A 96 -25.54 21.31 7.05
C LYS A 96 -26.90 21.87 6.69
N TYR A 97 -27.52 21.34 5.64
CA TYR A 97 -28.87 21.73 5.26
C TYR A 97 -29.87 21.30 6.33
N ARG A 98 -30.76 22.22 6.71
CA ARG A 98 -31.88 21.95 7.62
C ARG A 98 -33.18 22.07 6.82
N TYR A 99 -33.90 20.94 6.69
CA TYR A 99 -35.22 20.88 6.06
C TYR A 99 -36.32 21.37 6.99
#